data_AF-A0A0C9M4B0-F1
#
_entry.id   AF-A0A0C9M4B0-F1
#
_cell.length_a   1.000
_cell.length_b   1.000
_cell.length_c   1.000
_cell.angle_alpha   90.00
_cell.angle_beta   90.00
_cell.angle_gamma   90.00
#
_symmetry.space_group_name_H-M   'P 1'
#
loop_
_entity.id
_entity.type
_entity.pdbx_description
1 polymer ?
#
loop_
_entity_poly.entity_id
_entity_poly.type
_entity_poly.pdbx_seq_one_letter_code
_entity_poly.pdbx_strand_id
1 'polypeptide(L)'
;MSNDDQQPPQRKRRRTDAYPSFRLSHTESYQGNFPVYKQPQEITSYSIDHERRVWFDNREMKYYYPATSDKKDLNVGYDKMIQRDESIPEHIDTLLDALTNANAKQPDDNQITADIVTWRGIMTKILCTPYSRREPWELRATKYNGTIYMEEQVTDKKKNSEDQASDRQKMMSYWGYRFETLCTVTKPPHEMTKKDPELQERLTASANTNIQYCILAKTKLGNNSIIMGAEVDCCRDVKPKDPLQQPSNYIELKTSRVIESERNQYSFDR
;
A
#
# COMPACT_ATOMS: atom_id res chain seq x y z
N MET A 1 10.87 -69.22 5.41
CA MET A 1 9.91 -68.13 5.20
C MET A 1 9.07 -68.02 6.44
N SER A 2 9.22 -66.93 7.18
CA SER A 2 8.18 -66.25 7.98
C SER A 2 8.85 -64.99 8.52
N ASN A 3 8.45 -63.84 7.96
CA ASN A 3 8.96 -62.51 8.28
C ASN A 3 8.36 -62.06 9.62
N ASP A 4 9.21 -61.58 10.52
CA ASP A 4 8.81 -60.80 11.70
C ASP A 4 8.43 -59.38 11.28
N ASP A 5 7.14 -59.05 11.34
CA ASP A 5 6.62 -57.69 11.16
C ASP A 5 6.88 -56.85 12.41
N GLN A 6 7.93 -56.03 12.38
CA GLN A 6 8.11 -54.94 13.34
C GLN A 6 7.23 -53.74 12.95
N GLN A 7 6.21 -53.44 13.77
CA GLN A 7 5.45 -52.21 13.64
C GLN A 7 6.34 -50.97 13.89
N PRO A 8 6.24 -49.92 13.06
CA PRO A 8 7.01 -48.70 13.25
C PRO A 8 6.47 -47.89 14.44
N PRO A 9 7.34 -47.10 15.12
CA PRO A 9 6.94 -46.35 16.30
C PRO A 9 5.93 -45.26 15.93
N GLN A 10 4.82 -45.20 16.68
CA GLN A 10 3.83 -44.14 16.57
C GLN A 10 4.49 -42.78 16.87
N ARG A 11 4.57 -41.92 15.84
CA ARG A 11 4.93 -40.51 15.99
C ARG A 11 3.96 -39.85 16.97
N LYS A 12 4.43 -39.53 18.18
CA LYS A 12 3.71 -38.69 19.13
C LYS A 12 3.30 -37.40 18.42
N ARG A 13 2.00 -37.17 18.25
CA ARG A 13 1.45 -35.88 17.84
C ARG A 13 2.02 -34.82 18.79
N ARG A 14 2.83 -33.90 18.27
CA ARG A 14 3.22 -32.67 18.98
C ARG A 14 1.93 -32.01 19.45
N ARG A 15 1.78 -31.83 20.77
CA ARG A 15 0.80 -30.89 21.30
C ARG A 15 1.12 -29.54 20.68
N THR A 16 0.21 -29.04 19.86
CA THR A 16 0.16 -27.64 19.48
C THR A 16 -0.20 -26.89 20.74
N ASP A 17 0.80 -26.44 21.49
CA ASP A 17 0.57 -25.45 22.55
C ASP A 17 -0.13 -24.27 21.88
N ALA A 18 -1.35 -23.98 22.32
CA ALA A 18 -2.18 -22.95 21.73
C ALA A 18 -1.43 -21.62 21.82
N TYR A 19 -1.10 -21.05 20.68
CA TYR A 19 -0.55 -19.69 20.64
C TYR A 19 -1.47 -18.77 21.46
N PRO A 20 -0.91 -17.82 22.24
CA PRO A 20 -1.72 -16.83 22.92
C PRO A 20 -2.60 -16.14 21.88
N SER A 21 -3.91 -16.31 22.00
CA SER A 21 -4.90 -15.69 21.14
C SER A 21 -5.61 -14.61 21.94
N PHE A 22 -5.75 -13.43 21.34
CA PHE A 22 -6.65 -12.41 21.84
C PHE A 22 -7.90 -12.44 20.96
N ARG A 23 -9.07 -12.43 21.59
CA ARG A 23 -10.32 -12.32 20.84
C ARG A 23 -10.57 -10.86 20.52
N LEU A 24 -10.82 -10.58 19.26
CA LEU A 24 -11.40 -9.30 18.86
C LEU A 24 -12.80 -9.21 19.46
N SER A 25 -13.04 -8.16 20.24
CA SER A 25 -14.36 -7.85 20.78
C SER A 25 -15.29 -7.32 19.68
N HIS A 26 -16.59 -7.28 19.96
CA HIS A 26 -17.55 -6.63 19.06
C HIS A 26 -17.27 -5.12 18.96
N THR A 27 -17.73 -4.49 17.86
CA THR A 27 -17.53 -3.07 17.58
C THR A 27 -17.92 -2.15 18.74
N GLU A 28 -18.97 -2.52 19.49
CA GLU A 28 -19.48 -1.79 20.65
C GLU A 28 -18.44 -1.69 21.77
N SER A 29 -17.52 -2.65 21.89
CA SER A 29 -16.46 -2.65 22.92
C SER A 29 -15.34 -1.64 22.64
N TYR A 30 -15.26 -1.12 21.42
CA TYR A 30 -14.32 -0.05 21.05
C TYR A 30 -14.99 1.32 20.98
N GLN A 31 -16.24 1.43 21.44
CA GLN A 31 -16.90 2.74 21.58
C GLN A 31 -16.22 3.57 22.66
N GLY A 32 -16.05 4.86 22.39
CA GLY A 32 -15.42 5.79 23.32
C GLY A 32 -14.85 7.00 22.59
N ASN A 33 -13.96 7.71 23.29
CA ASN A 33 -13.26 8.85 22.71
C ASN A 33 -12.31 8.40 21.60
N PHE A 34 -12.22 9.21 20.54
CA PHE A 34 -11.25 8.99 19.48
C PHE A 34 -9.84 8.99 20.10
N PRO A 35 -9.00 7.97 19.85
CA PRO A 35 -7.67 7.90 20.43
C PRO A 35 -6.80 9.03 19.91
N VAL A 36 -5.74 9.37 20.64
CA VAL A 36 -4.73 10.32 20.13
C VAL A 36 -4.17 9.77 18.83
N TYR A 37 -4.32 10.51 17.74
CA TYR A 37 -3.65 10.27 16.47
C TYR A 37 -2.91 11.53 16.06
N LYS A 38 -1.58 11.51 16.15
CA LYS A 38 -0.76 12.67 15.76
C LYS A 38 -0.75 12.82 14.26
N GLN A 39 -0.72 14.07 13.78
CA GLN A 39 -0.52 14.36 12.37
C GLN A 39 0.74 13.63 11.86
N PRO A 40 0.61 12.77 10.83
CA PRO A 40 1.77 12.11 10.25
C PRO A 40 2.77 13.13 9.68
N GLN A 41 4.04 12.90 9.93
CA GLN A 41 5.15 13.71 9.41
C GLN A 41 5.98 12.87 8.46
N GLU A 42 6.12 13.33 7.22
CA GLU A 42 6.97 12.68 6.23
C GLU A 42 8.44 12.75 6.68
N ILE A 43 9.11 11.60 6.69
CA ILE A 43 10.53 11.43 7.03
C ILE A 43 11.38 11.52 5.77
N THR A 44 11.00 10.75 4.75
CA THR A 44 11.72 10.62 3.49
C THR A 44 10.75 10.10 2.43
N SER A 45 11.19 10.16 1.18
CA SER A 45 10.53 9.56 0.03
C SER A 45 11.53 8.79 -0.81
N TYR A 46 11.01 7.93 -1.69
CA TYR A 46 11.79 7.20 -2.68
C TYR A 46 10.90 6.81 -3.85
N SER A 47 11.54 6.48 -4.96
CA SER A 47 10.91 6.05 -6.20
C SER A 47 11.31 4.61 -6.50
N ILE A 48 10.40 3.85 -7.10
CA ILE A 48 10.67 2.57 -7.72
C ILE A 48 10.41 2.72 -9.21
N ASP A 49 11.42 2.48 -10.04
CA ASP A 49 11.33 2.73 -11.48
C ASP A 49 10.63 1.61 -12.26
N HIS A 50 10.54 1.79 -13.58
CA HIS A 50 9.92 0.85 -14.51
C HIS A 50 10.58 -0.54 -14.57
N GLU A 51 11.83 -0.68 -14.10
CA GLU A 51 12.57 -1.94 -13.98
C GLU A 51 12.55 -2.48 -12.53
N ARG A 52 11.69 -1.91 -11.68
CA ARG A 52 11.55 -2.23 -10.25
C ARG A 52 12.79 -1.92 -9.41
N ARG A 53 13.64 -0.97 -9.82
CA ARG A 53 14.81 -0.53 -9.05
C ARG A 53 14.45 0.60 -8.10
N VAL A 54 14.97 0.54 -6.88
CA VAL A 54 14.77 1.53 -5.82
C VAL A 54 15.73 2.71 -5.99
N TRP A 55 15.19 3.93 -5.93
CA TRP A 55 15.92 5.18 -5.99
C TRP A 55 15.50 6.10 -4.85
N PHE A 56 16.43 6.56 -4.02
CA PHE A 56 16.15 7.48 -2.91
C PHE A 56 16.01 8.95 -3.39
N ASP A 57 15.12 9.17 -4.35
CA ASP A 57 14.76 10.47 -4.91
C ASP A 57 13.28 10.52 -5.32
N ASN A 58 12.89 11.62 -5.99
CA ASN A 58 11.50 11.89 -6.39
C ASN A 58 11.23 11.71 -7.88
N ARG A 59 12.04 10.92 -8.61
CA ARG A 59 11.92 10.81 -10.07
C ARG A 59 10.57 10.27 -10.55
N GLU A 60 9.92 9.42 -9.76
CA GLU A 60 8.60 8.86 -10.10
C GLU A 60 7.44 9.62 -9.45
N MET A 61 7.69 10.76 -8.79
CA MET A 61 6.63 11.64 -8.32
C MET A 61 5.77 12.10 -9.50
N LYS A 62 4.46 11.92 -9.38
CA LYS A 62 3.48 12.45 -10.32
C LYS A 62 2.73 13.63 -9.73
N TYR A 63 2.23 14.50 -10.60
CA TYR A 63 1.42 15.64 -10.21
C TYR A 63 0.01 15.52 -10.78
N TYR A 64 -0.96 15.92 -9.98
CA TYR A 64 -2.36 15.88 -10.40
C TYR A 64 -2.60 16.85 -11.55
N TYR A 65 -3.15 16.33 -12.64
CA TYR A 65 -3.60 17.13 -13.77
C TYR A 65 -4.90 16.53 -14.31
N PRO A 66 -6.03 17.24 -14.22
CA PRO A 66 -7.34 16.67 -14.48
C PRO A 66 -7.45 16.09 -15.90
N ALA A 67 -8.22 15.02 -16.04
CA ALA A 67 -8.54 14.47 -17.35
C ALA A 67 -9.33 15.52 -18.17
N THR A 68 -8.98 15.67 -19.45
CA THR A 68 -9.47 16.77 -20.31
C THR A 68 -10.87 16.54 -20.90
N SER A 69 -11.56 15.44 -20.57
CA SER A 69 -12.90 15.15 -21.12
C SER A 69 -13.75 14.26 -20.23
N ASP A 70 -15.06 14.47 -20.27
CA ASP A 70 -16.07 13.83 -19.41
C ASP A 70 -16.30 12.33 -19.65
N LYS A 71 -15.68 11.74 -20.69
CA LYS A 71 -15.83 10.31 -21.05
C LYS A 71 -14.53 9.72 -21.57
N LYS A 72 -13.60 9.37 -20.67
CA LYS A 72 -12.41 8.59 -21.03
C LYS A 72 -12.67 7.10 -20.83
N ASP A 73 -12.35 6.31 -21.84
CA ASP A 73 -12.43 4.85 -21.76
C ASP A 73 -11.25 4.30 -20.96
N LEU A 74 -11.53 3.73 -19.79
CA LEU A 74 -10.54 3.13 -18.90
C LEU A 74 -10.03 1.76 -19.41
N ASN A 75 -10.59 1.22 -20.48
CA ASN A 75 -10.11 -0.02 -21.11
C ASN A 75 -8.89 0.22 -22.03
N VAL A 76 -8.66 1.46 -22.46
CA VAL A 76 -7.57 1.80 -23.40
C VAL A 76 -6.22 1.41 -22.81
N GLY A 77 -5.49 0.55 -23.54
CA GLY A 77 -4.14 0.12 -23.17
C GLY A 77 -4.09 -1.13 -22.29
N TYR A 78 -5.22 -1.71 -21.89
CA TYR A 78 -5.25 -2.89 -21.02
C TYR A 78 -4.43 -4.06 -21.56
N ASP A 79 -4.45 -4.29 -22.87
CA ASP A 79 -3.68 -5.31 -23.59
C ASP A 79 -2.15 -5.13 -23.50
N LYS A 80 -1.70 -3.92 -23.16
CA LYS A 80 -0.28 -3.52 -23.07
C LYS A 80 0.17 -3.24 -21.64
N MET A 81 -0.67 -3.54 -20.65
CA MET A 81 -0.35 -3.30 -19.24
C MET A 81 0.91 -4.08 -18.85
N ILE A 82 1.86 -3.39 -18.22
CA ILE A 82 3.00 -4.05 -17.59
C ILE A 82 2.67 -4.29 -16.12
N GLN A 83 2.54 -5.56 -15.76
CA GLN A 83 2.27 -5.99 -14.39
C GLN A 83 3.57 -6.26 -13.66
N ARG A 84 3.69 -5.75 -12.44
CA ARG A 84 4.74 -6.12 -11.50
C ARG A 84 4.64 -7.63 -11.23
N ASP A 85 5.79 -8.29 -11.15
CA ASP A 85 5.84 -9.70 -10.81
C ASP A 85 5.55 -9.91 -9.31
N GLU A 86 4.30 -10.22 -8.99
CA GLU A 86 3.85 -10.46 -7.61
C GLU A 86 4.31 -11.81 -7.04
N SER A 87 4.96 -12.67 -7.85
CA SER A 87 5.57 -13.90 -7.35
C SER A 87 6.85 -13.64 -6.55
N ILE A 88 7.44 -12.46 -6.72
CA ILE A 88 8.62 -12.01 -5.98
C ILE A 88 8.15 -11.31 -4.70
N PRO A 89 8.38 -11.89 -3.51
CA PRO A 89 7.96 -11.26 -2.27
C PRO A 89 8.94 -10.15 -1.89
N GLU A 90 8.47 -8.90 -1.92
CA GLU A 90 9.26 -7.71 -1.56
C GLU A 90 9.22 -7.37 -0.07
N HIS A 91 8.36 -8.07 0.69
CA HIS A 91 8.27 -7.95 2.13
C HIS A 91 8.14 -6.49 2.61
N ILE A 92 9.00 -6.06 3.52
CA ILE A 92 9.13 -4.66 3.98
C ILE A 92 10.47 -4.06 3.53
N ASP A 93 11.15 -4.68 2.57
CA ASP A 93 12.56 -4.44 2.28
C ASP A 93 12.79 -3.00 1.82
N THR A 94 12.01 -2.52 0.85
CA THR A 94 12.13 -1.15 0.33
C THR A 94 11.81 -0.09 1.39
N LEU A 95 10.94 -0.40 2.36
CA LEU A 95 10.69 0.44 3.52
C LEU A 95 11.92 0.50 4.44
N LEU A 96 12.52 -0.66 4.73
CA LEU A 96 13.72 -0.75 5.56
C LEU A 96 14.92 -0.07 4.89
N ASP A 97 15.08 -0.21 3.58
CA ASP A 97 16.08 0.46 2.78
C ASP A 97 15.94 1.98 2.87
N ALA A 98 14.72 2.50 2.71
CA ALA A 98 14.45 3.92 2.81
C ALA A 98 14.68 4.45 4.24
N LEU A 99 14.27 3.70 5.27
CA LEU A 99 14.52 4.07 6.67
C LEU A 99 16.02 4.08 6.99
N THR A 100 16.76 3.08 6.50
CA THR A 100 18.21 2.98 6.65
C THR A 100 18.90 4.16 5.95
N ASN A 101 18.49 4.49 4.73
CA ASN A 101 19.01 5.65 4.00
C ASN A 101 18.74 6.97 4.73
N ALA A 102 17.55 7.14 5.30
CA ALA A 102 17.21 8.32 6.09
C ALA A 102 18.07 8.42 7.36
N ASN A 103 18.25 7.32 8.07
CA ASN A 103 19.05 7.23 9.29
C ASN A 103 20.55 7.45 9.06
N ALA A 104 21.09 7.03 7.91
CA ALA A 104 22.49 7.30 7.53
C ALA A 104 22.79 8.80 7.35
N LYS A 105 21.76 9.65 7.21
CA LYS A 105 21.88 11.11 7.12
C LYS A 105 21.70 11.80 8.47
N GLN A 106 21.34 11.06 9.52
CA GLN A 106 21.15 11.59 10.87
C GLN A 106 22.39 11.34 11.73
N PRO A 107 22.69 12.22 12.70
CA PRO A 107 23.61 11.91 13.79
C PRO A 107 23.19 10.65 14.57
N ASP A 108 24.15 9.98 15.21
CA ASP A 108 23.91 8.75 15.98
C ASP A 108 22.94 8.95 17.16
N ASP A 109 22.89 10.15 17.74
CA ASP A 109 22.00 10.50 18.85
C ASP A 109 20.58 10.93 18.41
N ASN A 110 20.34 11.02 17.09
CA ASN A 110 19.07 11.46 16.51
C ASN A 110 18.48 10.44 15.50
N GLN A 111 18.77 9.16 15.71
CA GLN A 111 18.24 8.09 14.87
C GLN A 111 16.70 8.07 14.89
N ILE A 112 16.11 7.93 13.70
CA ILE A 112 14.68 7.84 13.48
C ILE A 112 14.22 6.43 13.89
N THR A 113 13.59 6.36 15.05
CA THR A 113 13.04 5.12 15.64
C THR A 113 11.54 5.22 15.89
N ALA A 114 10.88 4.07 16.04
CA ALA A 114 9.47 3.97 16.42
C ALA A 114 9.19 2.65 17.13
N ASP A 115 8.06 2.55 17.83
CA ASP A 115 7.63 1.29 18.45
C ASP A 115 7.23 0.26 17.38
N ILE A 116 6.68 0.74 16.26
CA ILE A 116 6.19 -0.08 15.15
C ILE A 116 6.67 0.45 13.80
N VAL A 117 7.10 -0.45 12.91
CA VAL A 117 7.46 -0.16 11.52
C VAL A 117 6.69 -1.12 10.60
N THR A 118 5.90 -0.58 9.66
CA THR A 118 5.04 -1.41 8.79
C THR A 118 4.57 -0.66 7.53
N TRP A 119 3.87 -1.33 6.62
CA TRP A 119 3.17 -0.65 5.51
C TRP A 119 1.86 -0.02 5.96
N ARG A 120 1.51 1.15 5.40
CA ARG A 120 0.23 1.83 5.64
C ARG A 120 -0.96 0.92 5.39
N GLY A 121 -0.90 0.07 4.36
CA GLY A 121 -1.96 -0.91 4.05
C GLY A 121 -2.25 -1.92 5.17
N ILE A 122 -1.24 -2.28 5.96
CA ILE A 122 -1.39 -3.17 7.12
C ILE A 122 -2.16 -2.45 8.24
N MET A 123 -1.82 -1.18 8.51
CA MET A 123 -2.57 -0.37 9.48
C MET A 123 -4.02 -0.16 9.03
N THR A 124 -4.27 0.06 7.74
CA THR A 124 -5.64 0.11 7.18
C THR A 124 -6.40 -1.18 7.48
N LYS A 125 -5.80 -2.36 7.27
CA LYS A 125 -6.43 -3.66 7.59
C LYS A 125 -6.79 -3.77 9.07
N ILE A 126 -5.87 -3.41 9.96
CA ILE A 126 -6.11 -3.42 11.41
C ILE A 126 -7.27 -2.48 11.77
N LEU A 127 -7.26 -1.25 11.27
CA LEU A 127 -8.30 -0.25 11.52
C LEU A 127 -9.67 -0.65 10.96
N CYS A 128 -9.71 -1.31 9.81
CA CYS A 128 -10.94 -1.75 9.16
C CYS A 128 -11.46 -3.10 9.70
N THR A 129 -10.68 -3.83 10.50
CA THR A 129 -11.03 -5.18 10.99
C THR A 129 -12.39 -5.28 11.69
N PRO A 130 -12.82 -4.32 12.53
CA PRO A 130 -14.15 -4.39 13.15
C PRO A 130 -15.32 -4.38 12.13
N TYR A 131 -15.08 -3.89 10.92
CA TYR A 131 -16.07 -3.73 9.85
C TYR A 131 -15.87 -4.72 8.68
N SER A 132 -14.63 -5.11 8.38
CA SER A 132 -14.30 -6.06 7.31
C SER A 132 -14.44 -7.51 7.78
N ARG A 133 -15.59 -8.12 7.47
CA ARG A 133 -15.93 -9.49 7.92
C ARG A 133 -15.64 -10.59 6.90
N ARG A 134 -15.24 -10.24 5.67
CA ARG A 134 -15.19 -11.18 4.53
C ARG A 134 -13.77 -11.56 4.10
N GLU A 135 -12.79 -10.71 4.44
CA GLU A 135 -11.42 -10.84 3.99
C GLU A 135 -10.51 -11.16 5.18
N PRO A 136 -10.14 -12.43 5.39
CA PRO A 136 -9.14 -12.78 6.40
C PRO A 136 -7.79 -12.23 5.97
N TRP A 137 -6.98 -11.85 6.95
CA TRP A 137 -5.61 -11.41 6.77
C TRP A 137 -4.71 -12.07 7.82
N GLU A 138 -3.44 -12.22 7.48
CA GLU A 138 -2.40 -12.75 8.37
C GLU A 138 -1.22 -11.80 8.33
N LEU A 139 -0.62 -11.52 9.49
CA LEU A 139 0.54 -10.64 9.63
C LEU A 139 1.66 -11.40 10.34
N ARG A 140 2.90 -11.17 9.90
CA ARG A 140 4.09 -11.58 10.65
C ARG A 140 4.62 -10.37 11.39
N ALA A 141 4.93 -10.55 12.67
CA ALA A 141 5.49 -9.51 13.52
C ALA A 141 6.81 -9.98 14.13
N THR A 142 7.87 -9.21 13.92
CA THR A 142 9.22 -9.50 14.43
C THR A 142 9.67 -8.33 15.29
N LYS A 143 10.05 -8.60 16.55
CA LYS A 143 10.65 -7.57 17.41
C LYS A 143 12.17 -7.59 17.28
N TYR A 144 12.77 -6.47 16.89
CA TYR A 144 14.22 -6.31 16.77
C TYR A 144 14.63 -4.93 17.32
N ASN A 145 15.63 -4.91 18.21
CA ASN A 145 16.13 -3.70 18.88
C ASN A 145 15.02 -2.79 19.43
N GLY A 146 14.03 -3.39 20.10
CA GLY A 146 12.91 -2.65 20.70
C GLY A 146 11.77 -2.30 19.74
N THR A 147 11.99 -2.35 18.43
CA THR A 147 11.00 -2.02 17.39
C THR A 147 10.26 -3.28 16.92
N ILE A 148 8.95 -3.19 16.70
CA ILE A 148 8.15 -4.25 16.09
C ILE A 148 8.00 -3.98 14.60
N TYR A 149 8.50 -4.88 13.76
CA TYR A 149 8.35 -4.85 12.32
C TYR A 149 7.19 -5.76 11.93
N MET A 150 6.24 -5.24 11.15
CA MET A 150 5.09 -6.02 10.68
C MET A 150 5.00 -6.04 9.16
N GLU A 151 4.80 -7.24 8.63
CA GLU A 151 4.54 -7.49 7.21
C GLU A 151 3.30 -8.37 7.02
N GLU A 152 2.71 -8.34 5.83
CA GLU A 152 1.58 -9.20 5.50
C GLU A 152 2.06 -10.59 5.06
N GLN A 153 1.43 -11.62 5.60
CA GLN A 153 1.47 -12.96 5.05
C GLN A 153 0.24 -13.18 4.17
N VAL A 154 0.45 -13.28 2.86
CA VAL A 154 -0.65 -13.52 1.92
C VAL A 154 -1.27 -14.89 2.20
N THR A 155 -2.57 -14.92 2.52
CA THR A 155 -3.32 -16.14 2.83
C THR A 155 -3.54 -16.98 1.56
N ASP A 156 -3.61 -18.31 1.70
CA ASP A 156 -3.90 -19.21 0.58
C ASP A 156 -5.24 -18.89 -0.10
N LYS A 157 -6.23 -18.44 0.68
CA LYS A 157 -7.53 -18.00 0.16
C LYS A 157 -7.38 -16.81 -0.79
N LYS A 158 -6.54 -15.83 -0.42
CA LYS A 158 -6.29 -14.64 -1.25
C LYS A 158 -5.56 -15.01 -2.53
N LYS A 159 -4.49 -15.81 -2.44
CA LYS A 159 -3.74 -16.33 -3.61
C LYS A 159 -4.67 -17.04 -4.60
N ASN A 160 -5.45 -18.01 -4.11
CA ASN A 160 -6.39 -18.76 -4.95
C ASN A 160 -7.44 -17.85 -5.61
N SER A 161 -7.89 -16.80 -4.92
CA SER A 161 -8.86 -15.85 -5.48
C SER A 161 -8.25 -14.97 -6.56
N GLU A 162 -6.97 -14.59 -6.43
CA GLU A 162 -6.23 -13.80 -7.42
C GLU A 162 -5.92 -14.65 -8.66
N ASP A 163 -5.50 -15.91 -8.48
CA ASP A 163 -5.25 -16.86 -9.56
C ASP A 163 -6.51 -17.14 -10.39
N GLN A 164 -7.68 -17.18 -9.73
CA GLN A 164 -8.98 -17.41 -10.36
C GLN A 164 -9.68 -16.12 -10.82
N ALA A 165 -9.02 -14.96 -10.73
CA ALA A 165 -9.60 -13.71 -11.15
C ALA A 165 -9.94 -13.74 -12.65
N SER A 166 -11.21 -13.48 -12.96
CA SER A 166 -11.68 -13.35 -14.35
C SER A 166 -11.02 -12.16 -15.05
N ASP A 167 -10.95 -12.20 -16.39
CA ASP A 167 -10.41 -11.09 -17.18
C ASP A 167 -11.15 -9.77 -16.90
N ARG A 168 -12.46 -9.83 -16.61
CA ARG A 168 -13.23 -8.66 -16.20
C ARG A 168 -12.72 -8.09 -14.88
N GLN A 169 -12.41 -8.92 -13.89
CA GLN A 169 -11.85 -8.47 -12.61
C GLN A 169 -10.47 -7.85 -12.78
N LYS A 170 -9.60 -8.48 -13.58
CA LYS A 170 -8.27 -7.95 -13.91
C LYS A 170 -8.36 -6.59 -14.62
N MET A 171 -9.29 -6.46 -15.56
CA MET A 171 -9.57 -5.21 -16.26
C MET A 171 -10.11 -4.13 -15.31
N MET A 172 -10.97 -4.48 -14.35
CA MET A 172 -11.43 -3.53 -13.33
C MET A 172 -10.29 -3.06 -12.41
N SER A 173 -9.33 -3.93 -12.07
CA SER A 173 -8.12 -3.52 -11.34
C SER A 173 -7.25 -2.58 -12.17
N TYR A 174 -7.13 -2.82 -13.48
CA TYR A 174 -6.42 -1.94 -14.41
C TYR A 174 -7.02 -0.54 -14.49
N TRP A 175 -8.35 -0.40 -14.38
CA TRP A 175 -9.03 0.90 -14.46
C TRP A 175 -8.52 1.92 -13.44
N GLY A 176 -8.05 1.48 -12.26
CA GLY A 176 -7.39 2.35 -11.27
C GLY A 176 -6.13 2.99 -11.83
N TYR A 177 -5.16 2.15 -12.23
CA TYR A 177 -3.90 2.61 -12.84
C TYR A 177 -4.13 3.42 -14.12
N ARG A 178 -5.14 3.07 -14.91
CA ARG A 178 -5.49 3.84 -16.11
C ARG A 178 -6.02 5.22 -15.75
N PHE A 179 -6.84 5.31 -14.71
CA PHE A 179 -7.34 6.59 -14.20
C PHE A 179 -6.22 7.47 -13.66
N GLU A 180 -5.26 6.90 -12.93
CA GLU A 180 -4.04 7.60 -12.51
C GLU A 180 -3.25 8.13 -13.71
N THR A 181 -3.02 7.30 -14.74
CA THR A 181 -2.35 7.71 -15.98
C THR A 181 -3.05 8.91 -16.64
N LEU A 182 -4.39 8.94 -16.61
CA LEU A 182 -5.18 10.02 -17.20
C LEU A 182 -5.25 11.29 -16.35
N CYS A 183 -5.03 11.17 -15.04
CA CYS A 183 -5.21 12.25 -14.07
C CYS A 183 -3.88 12.78 -13.52
N THR A 184 -2.76 12.32 -14.06
CA THR A 184 -1.44 12.73 -13.61
C THR A 184 -0.53 13.13 -14.77
N VAL A 185 0.56 13.82 -14.43
CA VAL A 185 1.66 14.26 -15.30
C VAL A 185 2.99 14.20 -14.54
N THR A 186 4.11 14.22 -15.26
CA THR A 186 5.47 14.09 -14.71
C THR A 186 6.07 15.37 -14.14
N LYS A 187 5.49 16.53 -14.45
CA LYS A 187 5.97 17.84 -14.01
C LYS A 187 4.88 18.61 -13.26
N PRO A 188 5.25 19.54 -12.37
CA PRO A 188 4.27 20.36 -11.66
C PRO A 188 3.27 21.05 -12.61
N PRO A 189 1.98 21.18 -12.25
CA PRO A 189 0.95 21.67 -13.18
C PRO A 189 1.20 23.07 -13.72
N HIS A 190 1.93 23.92 -12.97
CA HIS A 190 2.29 25.28 -13.38
C HIS A 190 3.38 25.32 -14.48
N GLU A 191 4.13 24.23 -14.67
CA GLU A 191 5.10 24.07 -15.75
C GLU A 191 4.47 23.46 -17.02
N MET A 192 3.24 22.93 -16.91
CA MET A 192 2.54 22.30 -18.02
C MET A 192 1.89 23.35 -18.93
N THR A 193 1.95 23.11 -20.23
CA THR A 193 1.17 23.88 -21.21
C THR A 193 -0.01 23.06 -21.73
N LYS A 194 -1.08 23.71 -22.21
CA LYS A 194 -2.24 22.99 -22.80
C LYS A 194 -1.89 22.14 -24.03
N LYS A 195 -0.73 22.38 -24.64
CA LYS A 195 -0.21 21.65 -25.81
C LYS A 195 0.96 20.73 -25.46
N ASP A 196 1.20 20.50 -24.16
CA ASP A 196 2.28 19.61 -23.73
C ASP A 196 2.07 18.21 -24.34
N PRO A 197 3.08 17.63 -25.00
CA PRO A 197 2.98 16.31 -25.62
C PRO A 197 2.50 15.22 -24.66
N GLU A 198 2.88 15.29 -23.38
CA GLU A 198 2.49 14.31 -22.35
C GLU A 198 0.97 14.23 -22.19
N LEU A 199 0.27 15.36 -22.31
CA LEU A 199 -1.20 15.41 -22.20
C LEU A 199 -1.90 14.66 -23.34
N GLN A 200 -1.25 14.54 -24.51
CA GLN A 200 -1.74 13.74 -25.63
C GLN A 200 -1.30 12.27 -25.48
N GLU A 201 -0.05 12.05 -25.10
CA GLU A 201 0.53 10.71 -24.96
C GLU A 201 -0.23 9.86 -23.93
N ARG A 202 -0.61 10.46 -22.80
CA ARG A 202 -1.39 9.78 -21.75
C ARG A 202 -2.75 9.29 -22.23
N LEU A 203 -3.31 9.80 -23.34
CA LEU A 203 -4.60 9.36 -23.87
C LEU A 203 -4.56 7.95 -24.46
N THR A 204 -3.39 7.50 -24.90
CA THR A 204 -3.19 6.16 -25.48
C THR A 204 -2.18 5.31 -24.71
N ALA A 205 -1.50 5.90 -23.71
CA ALA A 205 -0.58 5.19 -22.83
C ALA A 205 -1.28 4.07 -22.04
N SER A 206 -0.52 3.02 -21.73
CA SER A 206 -0.92 2.00 -20.75
C SER A 206 -0.22 2.26 -19.40
N ALA A 207 -0.55 1.44 -18.41
CA ALA A 207 0.05 1.49 -17.08
C ALA A 207 1.20 0.49 -16.94
N ASN A 208 2.23 0.90 -16.18
CA ASN A 208 3.28 0.03 -15.69
C ASN A 208 3.28 0.04 -14.15
N THR A 209 2.84 -1.06 -13.56
CA THR A 209 2.67 -1.19 -12.10
C THR A 209 3.98 -1.49 -11.34
N ASN A 210 5.11 -1.58 -12.04
CA ASN A 210 6.42 -1.56 -11.38
C ASN A 210 6.75 -0.17 -10.83
N ILE A 211 6.28 0.88 -11.52
CA ILE A 211 6.56 2.27 -11.18
C ILE A 211 5.77 2.64 -9.94
N GLN A 212 6.45 3.10 -8.90
CA GLN A 212 5.81 3.59 -7.67
C GLN A 212 6.56 4.78 -7.10
N TYR A 213 5.81 5.67 -6.46
CA TYR A 213 6.37 6.69 -5.60
C TYR A 213 5.89 6.49 -4.17
N CYS A 214 6.83 6.40 -3.24
CA CYS A 214 6.56 6.05 -1.86
C CYS A 214 7.11 7.08 -0.89
N ILE A 215 6.42 7.25 0.22
CA ILE A 215 6.86 8.04 1.37
C ILE A 215 6.98 7.17 2.61
N LEU A 216 7.85 7.56 3.53
CA LEU A 216 7.85 7.11 4.90
C LEU A 216 7.30 8.24 5.76
N ALA A 217 6.29 7.95 6.59
CA ALA A 217 5.73 8.92 7.52
C ALA A 217 5.75 8.38 8.96
N LYS A 218 6.08 9.24 9.91
CA LYS A 218 6.01 8.96 11.34
C LYS A 218 4.75 9.56 11.94
N THR A 219 4.05 8.78 12.76
CA THR A 219 2.87 9.22 13.52
C THR A 219 2.90 8.60 14.92
N LYS A 220 1.87 8.90 15.73
CA LYS A 220 1.61 8.30 17.03
C LYS A 220 0.13 7.95 17.13
N LEU A 221 -0.19 6.70 17.43
CA LEU A 221 -1.53 6.22 17.74
C LEU A 221 -1.59 5.75 19.20
N GLY A 222 -2.38 6.44 20.02
CA GLY A 222 -2.38 6.26 21.46
C GLY A 222 -0.98 6.53 22.03
N ASN A 223 -0.37 5.51 22.63
CA ASN A 223 0.99 5.60 23.17
C ASN A 223 2.08 5.11 22.22
N ASN A 224 1.72 4.51 21.08
CA ASN A 224 2.66 3.87 20.18
C ASN A 224 3.05 4.81 19.04
N SER A 225 4.34 5.03 18.88
CA SER A 225 4.93 5.65 17.70
C SER A 225 5.00 4.65 16.55
N ILE A 226 4.67 5.10 15.35
CA ILE A 226 4.55 4.23 14.17
C ILE A 226 5.25 4.91 13.00
N ILE A 227 6.13 4.19 12.30
CA ILE A 227 6.61 4.55 10.97
C ILE A 227 5.88 3.70 9.95
N MET A 228 5.29 4.36 8.96
CA MET A 228 4.59 3.69 7.87
C MET A 228 5.17 4.06 6.52
N GLY A 229 5.42 3.06 5.68
CA GLY A 229 5.60 3.26 4.25
C GLY A 229 4.25 3.38 3.55
N ALA A 230 4.11 4.31 2.60
CA ALA A 230 2.90 4.47 1.81
C ALA A 230 3.25 4.84 0.37
N GLU A 231 2.68 4.10 -0.58
CA GLU A 231 2.56 4.56 -1.96
C GLU A 231 1.64 5.79 -2.02
N VAL A 232 2.00 6.74 -2.88
CA VAL A 232 1.29 7.99 -3.12
C VAL A 232 1.10 8.18 -4.61
N ASP A 233 -0.16 8.35 -5.03
CA ASP A 233 -0.51 8.43 -6.45
C ASP A 233 0.00 9.71 -7.11
N CYS A 234 -0.19 10.86 -6.46
CA CYS A 234 0.33 12.14 -6.95
C CYS A 234 0.32 13.26 -5.89
N CYS A 235 0.94 14.39 -6.24
CA CYS A 235 0.86 15.64 -5.50
C CYS A 235 0.04 16.69 -6.27
N ARG A 236 -0.76 17.50 -5.56
CA ARG A 236 -1.52 18.60 -6.17
C ARG A 236 -0.61 19.65 -6.80
N ASP A 237 0.43 20.02 -6.06
CA ASP A 237 1.34 21.11 -6.36
C ASP A 237 2.79 20.63 -6.27
N VAL A 238 3.76 21.53 -6.46
CA VAL A 238 5.19 21.22 -6.29
C VAL A 238 5.41 20.57 -4.92
N LYS A 239 6.07 19.41 -4.90
CA LYS A 239 6.44 18.76 -3.64
C LYS A 239 7.35 19.72 -2.84
N PRO A 240 7.01 20.05 -1.58
CA PRO A 240 7.86 20.89 -0.75
C PRO A 240 9.27 20.30 -0.58
N LYS A 241 10.27 21.18 -0.50
CA LYS A 241 11.67 20.78 -0.24
C LYS A 241 11.86 20.25 1.18
N ASP A 242 11.13 20.82 2.14
CA ASP A 242 11.13 20.39 3.55
C ASP A 242 9.70 20.01 3.98
N PRO A 243 9.37 18.70 3.98
CA PRO A 243 8.07 18.21 4.38
C PRO A 243 7.71 18.46 5.86
N LEU A 244 8.69 18.72 6.73
CA LEU A 244 8.45 19.02 8.14
C LEU A 244 7.92 20.44 8.35
N GLN A 245 8.34 21.38 7.50
CA GLN A 245 7.87 22.76 7.53
C GLN A 245 6.56 22.93 6.75
N GLN A 246 6.45 22.24 5.62
CA GLN A 246 5.28 22.30 4.77
C GLN A 246 4.89 20.88 4.34
N PRO A 247 3.75 20.34 4.82
CA PRO A 247 3.32 19.01 4.41
C PRO A 247 3.06 18.99 2.90
N SER A 248 3.48 17.89 2.27
CA SER A 248 3.19 17.63 0.86
C SER A 248 1.68 17.53 0.63
N ASN A 249 1.17 18.14 -0.44
CA ASN A 249 -0.26 18.17 -0.77
C ASN A 249 -0.66 16.94 -1.61
N TYR A 250 -0.51 15.75 -1.02
CA TYR A 250 -0.76 14.49 -1.70
C TYR A 250 -2.24 14.25 -1.99
N ILE A 251 -2.50 13.58 -3.11
CA ILE A 251 -3.83 13.21 -3.59
C ILE A 251 -3.84 11.70 -3.83
N GLU A 252 -4.84 11.03 -3.26
CA GLU A 252 -5.19 9.65 -3.58
C GLU A 252 -6.29 9.66 -4.65
N LEU A 253 -6.10 8.88 -5.70
CA LEU A 253 -7.00 8.73 -6.83
C LEU A 253 -7.73 7.38 -6.72
N LYS A 254 -9.05 7.41 -6.89
CA LYS A 254 -9.89 6.21 -6.84
C LYS A 254 -10.93 6.24 -7.94
N THR A 255 -11.27 5.05 -8.44
CA THR A 255 -12.39 4.82 -9.32
C THR A 255 -13.50 4.10 -8.56
N SER A 256 -14.75 4.41 -8.89
CA SER A 256 -15.93 3.74 -8.35
C SER A 256 -17.02 3.71 -9.42
N ARG A 257 -17.99 2.81 -9.25
CA ARG A 257 -19.17 2.76 -10.11
C ARG A 257 -19.96 4.07 -9.97
N VAL A 258 -20.55 4.54 -11.07
CA VAL A 258 -21.54 5.62 -11.04
C VAL A 258 -22.69 5.27 -10.11
N ILE A 259 -23.04 6.20 -9.23
CA ILE A 259 -24.13 6.05 -8.27
C ILE A 259 -25.43 6.46 -8.97
N GLU A 260 -26.27 5.46 -9.28
CA GLU A 260 -27.51 5.64 -10.05
C GLU A 260 -28.76 5.42 -9.18
N SER A 261 -28.59 4.98 -7.93
CA SER A 261 -29.70 4.67 -7.02
C SER A 261 -29.30 4.88 -5.56
N GLU A 262 -30.30 5.05 -4.68
CA GLU A 262 -30.10 5.11 -3.22
C GLU A 262 -29.41 3.84 -2.69
N ARG A 263 -29.67 2.68 -3.30
CA ARG A 263 -29.00 1.42 -2.93
C ARG A 263 -27.51 1.47 -3.27
N ASN A 264 -27.14 2.02 -4.42
CA ASN A 264 -25.73 2.20 -4.78
C ASN A 264 -25.06 3.17 -3.80
N GLN A 265 -25.73 4.28 -3.46
CA GLN A 265 -25.22 5.28 -2.52
C GLN A 265 -24.97 4.64 -1.14
N TYR A 266 -25.97 3.94 -0.61
CA TYR A 266 -25.86 3.25 0.67
C TYR A 266 -24.72 2.23 0.71
N SER A 267 -24.45 1.54 -0.41
CA SER A 267 -23.34 0.60 -0.52
C SER A 267 -21.98 1.28 -0.72
N PHE A 268 -21.94 2.52 -1.17
CA PHE A 268 -20.71 3.29 -1.34
C PHE A 268 -20.27 3.94 -0.03
N ASP A 269 -21.23 4.40 0.78
CA ASP A 269 -20.97 5.06 2.06
C ASP A 269 -20.57 4.11 3.20
N ARG A 270 -20.74 2.79 3.01
CA ARG A 270 -20.50 1.75 4.01
C ARG A 270 -19.45 0.74 3.60
#